data_AF-A0A1C3NTA8-F1
#
_entry.id   AF-A0A1C3NTA8-F1
#
_cell.length_a   1.000
_cell.length_b   1.000
_cell.length_c   1.000
_cell.angle_alpha   90.00
_cell.angle_beta   90.00
_cell.angle_gamma   90.00
#
_symmetry.space_group_name_H-M   'P 1'
#
loop_
_entity.id
_entity.type
_entity.pdbx_description
1 polymer ?
#
loop_
_entity_poly.entity_id
_entity_poly.type
_entity_poly.pdbx_seq_one_letter_code
_entity_poly.pdbx_strand_id
1 'polypeptide(L)'
;MVSGHPEFIFLDQNVEGVKEPGPGREIRVRTSPGDFIFVPPWVPHREENPDPSIEAIVVISRSTQEGIVINLEGLEWAGPVLTSGSDVEGCS
;
A
#
# COMPACT_ATOMS: atom_id res chain seq x y z
N MET A 1 -19.26 -12.22 11.99
CA MET A 1 -17.85 -12.47 11.62
C MET A 1 -17.44 -11.38 10.65
N VAL A 2 -16.18 -10.96 10.66
CA VAL A 2 -15.67 -10.00 9.66
C VAL A 2 -15.39 -10.76 8.36
N SER A 3 -15.70 -10.16 7.23
CA SER A 3 -15.51 -10.70 5.88
C SER A 3 -14.89 -9.62 4.99
N GLY A 4 -14.44 -9.98 3.79
CA GLY A 4 -13.86 -9.04 2.84
C GLY A 4 -12.37 -9.26 2.64
N HIS A 5 -11.88 -8.76 1.50
CA HIS A 5 -10.49 -8.94 1.07
C HIS A 5 -9.95 -7.63 0.50
N PRO A 6 -9.69 -6.62 1.36
CA PRO A 6 -9.18 -5.34 0.88
C PRO A 6 -7.78 -5.51 0.30
N GLU A 7 -7.50 -4.71 -0.72
CA GLU A 7 -6.21 -4.65 -1.38
C GLU A 7 -5.50 -3.33 -1.03
N PHE A 8 -4.22 -3.43 -0.71
CA PHE A 8 -3.34 -2.29 -0.51
C PHE A 8 -2.39 -2.19 -1.70
N ILE A 9 -2.37 -1.01 -2.32
CA ILE A 9 -1.65 -0.75 -3.56
C ILE A 9 -0.52 0.22 -3.29
N PHE A 10 0.69 -0.19 -3.66
CA PHE A 10 1.93 0.59 -3.58
C PHE A 10 2.51 0.74 -4.97
N LEU A 11 3.38 1.73 -5.16
CA LEU A 11 4.17 1.85 -6.38
C LEU A 11 5.62 1.46 -6.10
N ASP A 12 6.08 0.39 -6.76
CA ASP A 12 7.50 0.04 -6.79
C ASP A 12 8.18 0.84 -7.91
N GLN A 13 8.98 1.82 -7.52
CA GLN A 13 9.76 2.64 -8.45
C GLN A 13 11.12 2.01 -8.80
N ASN A 14 11.53 0.96 -8.07
CA ASN A 14 12.80 0.26 -8.26
C ASN A 14 12.58 -1.11 -8.94
N VAL A 15 12.04 -1.08 -10.16
CA VAL A 15 11.78 -2.29 -10.93
C VAL A 15 13.10 -2.88 -11.44
N GLU A 16 13.48 -4.05 -10.93
CA GLU A 16 14.67 -4.78 -11.38
C GLU A 16 14.68 -4.96 -12.90
N GLY A 17 15.82 -4.66 -13.53
CA GLY A 17 16.02 -4.79 -14.98
C GLY A 17 15.59 -3.57 -15.82
N VAL A 18 15.02 -2.53 -15.20
CA VAL A 18 14.69 -1.26 -15.87
C VAL A 18 15.79 -0.23 -15.56
N LYS A 19 16.51 0.23 -16.60
CA LYS A 19 17.67 1.15 -16.46
C LYS A 19 17.29 2.64 -16.40
N GLU A 20 16.08 2.97 -16.84
CA GLU A 20 15.53 4.32 -16.85
C GLU A 20 14.36 4.37 -15.86
N PRO A 21 14.12 5.47 -15.12
CA PRO A 21 12.92 5.58 -14.30
C PRO A 21 11.68 5.49 -15.20
N GLY A 22 11.02 4.33 -15.20
CA GLY A 22 9.68 4.14 -15.75
C GLY A 22 8.61 4.63 -14.76
N PRO A 23 7.32 4.53 -15.09
CA PRO A 23 6.22 4.97 -14.20
C PRO A 23 6.09 4.13 -12.91
N GLY A 24 7.05 3.24 -12.61
CA GLY A 24 6.96 2.24 -11.55
C GLY A 24 6.03 1.08 -11.89
N ARG A 25 5.93 0.11 -10.99
CA ARG A 25 5.00 -1.03 -11.06
C ARG A 25 4.09 -1.02 -9.83
N GLU A 26 2.78 -1.07 -10.03
CA GLU A 26 1.85 -1.26 -8.90
C GLU A 26 2.08 -2.65 -8.28
N ILE A 27 2.29 -2.68 -6.96
CA ILE A 27 2.28 -3.90 -6.16
C ILE A 27 0.98 -3.92 -5.36
N ARG A 28 0.27 -5.05 -5.43
CA ARG A 28 -1.02 -5.27 -4.78
C ARG A 28 -0.88 -6.33 -3.70
N VAL A 29 -1.25 -5.96 -2.48
CA VAL A 29 -1.29 -6.86 -1.33
C VAL A 29 -2.74 -7.10 -0.97
N ARG A 30 -3.26 -8.29 -1.25
CA ARG A 30 -4.62 -8.70 -0.88
C ARG A 30 -4.60 -9.35 0.49
N THR A 31 -5.47 -8.89 1.38
CA THR A 31 -5.53 -9.36 2.78
C THR A 31 -6.80 -10.16 3.05
N SER A 32 -6.79 -10.92 4.14
CA SER A 32 -7.93 -11.63 4.74
C SER A 32 -8.17 -11.15 6.17
N PRO A 33 -9.36 -11.40 6.75
CA PRO A 33 -9.63 -11.04 8.14
C PRO A 33 -8.63 -11.69 9.11
N GLY A 34 -7.90 -10.87 9.84
CA GLY A 34 -6.84 -11.31 10.78
C GLY A 34 -5.42 -11.08 10.28
N ASP A 35 -5.23 -10.78 9.00
CA ASP A 35 -3.93 -10.41 8.45
C ASP A 35 -3.53 -9.01 8.91
N PHE A 36 -2.22 -8.77 8.98
CA PHE A 36 -1.64 -7.48 9.27
C PHE A 36 -0.73 -7.07 8.11
N ILE A 37 -0.78 -5.78 7.77
CA ILE A 37 0.18 -5.17 6.87
C ILE A 37 0.93 -4.06 7.61
N PHE A 38 2.21 -3.90 7.28
CA PHE A 38 2.99 -2.75 7.70
C PHE A 38 3.06 -1.74 6.56
N VAL A 39 2.53 -0.53 6.78
CA VAL A 39 2.67 0.59 5.86
C VAL A 39 3.81 1.48 6.36
N PRO A 40 4.94 1.60 5.63
CA PRO A 40 6.05 2.41 6.08
C PRO A 40 5.71 3.91 6.08
N PRO A 41 6.34 4.72 6.95
CA PRO A 41 6.17 6.17 6.93
C PRO A 41 6.51 6.79 5.58
N TRP A 42 5.71 7.78 5.17
CA TRP A 42 5.91 8.58 3.94
C TRP A 42 5.80 7.82 2.62
N VAL A 43 5.18 6.65 2.63
CA VAL A 43 4.92 5.85 1.43
C VAL A 43 3.50 6.11 0.94
N PRO A 44 3.30 6.67 -0.26
CA PRO A 44 1.98 6.72 -0.87
C PRO A 44 1.41 5.32 -1.09
N HIS A 45 0.17 5.14 -0.67
CA HIS A 45 -0.56 3.89 -0.84
C HIS A 45 -2.04 4.16 -1.07
N ARG A 46 -2.73 3.19 -1.66
CA ARG A 46 -4.17 3.17 -1.87
C ARG A 46 -4.78 1.95 -1.21
N GLU A 47 -5.98 2.11 -0.69
CA GLU A 47 -6.77 1.07 -0.03
C GLU A 47 -8.03 0.84 -0.87
N GLU A 48 -8.21 -0.36 -1.40
CA GLU A 48 -9.31 -0.69 -2.30
C GLU A 48 -10.14 -1.84 -1.77
N ASN A 49 -11.46 -1.76 -1.97
CA ASN A 49 -12.35 -2.91 -1.86
C ASN A 49 -12.79 -3.34 -3.26
N PRO A 50 -12.13 -4.36 -3.87
CA PRO A 50 -12.44 -4.79 -5.24
C PRO A 50 -13.79 -5.52 -5.36
N ASP A 51 -14.33 -6.04 -4.25
CA ASP A 51 -15.64 -6.70 -4.24
C ASP A 51 -16.70 -5.80 -3.60
N PRO A 52 -17.54 -5.11 -4.40
CA PRO A 52 -18.56 -4.21 -3.86
C PRO A 52 -19.70 -4.95 -3.15
N SER A 53 -19.80 -6.27 -3.29
CA SER A 53 -20.85 -7.08 -2.65
C SER A 53 -20.50 -7.49 -1.22
N ILE A 54 -19.22 -7.39 -0.83
CA ILE A 54 -18.72 -7.74 0.49
C ILE A 54 -18.04 -6.52 1.10
N GLU A 55 -18.59 -6.00 2.20
CA GLU A 55 -17.96 -4.92 2.95
C GLU A 55 -16.62 -5.41 3.54
N ALA A 56 -15.56 -4.62 3.33
CA ALA A 56 -14.26 -4.82 3.95
C ALA A 56 -14.05 -3.78 5.07
N ILE A 57 -13.62 -4.24 6.25
CA ILE A 57 -13.34 -3.38 7.40
C ILE A 57 -11.84 -3.46 7.72
N VAL A 58 -11.17 -2.30 7.76
CA VAL A 58 -9.76 -2.17 8.11
C VAL A 58 -9.63 -1.35 9.39
N VAL A 59 -8.75 -1.78 10.29
CA VAL A 59 -8.39 -1.04 11.51
C VAL A 59 -6.95 -0.55 11.36
N ILE A 60 -6.76 0.77 11.32
CA ILE A 60 -5.44 1.37 11.22
C ILE A 60 -4.94 1.74 12.62
N SER A 61 -3.81 1.15 13.01
CA SER A 61 -3.08 1.52 14.22
C SER A 61 -1.90 2.42 13.87
N ARG A 62 -1.75 3.54 14.57
CA ARG A 62 -0.64 4.48 14.39
C ARG A 62 -0.17 5.00 15.74
N SER A 63 1.14 5.23 15.88
CA SER A 63 1.78 5.66 17.13
C SER A 63 1.62 7.17 17.41
N THR A 64 1.33 7.98 16.38
CA THR A 64 1.08 9.42 16.52
C THR A 64 -0.16 9.85 15.73
N GLN A 65 -0.74 10.99 16.13
CA GLN A 65 -1.92 11.56 15.48
C GLN A 65 -1.56 12.55 14.35
N GLU A 66 -0.28 12.94 14.21
CA GLU A 66 0.25 13.71 13.07
C GLU A 66 0.33 12.88 11.77
N GLY A 67 -0.69 12.08 11.50
CA GLY A 67 -0.90 11.49 10.19
C GLY A 67 -1.64 12.49 9.34
N ILE A 68 -0.91 13.36 8.63
CA ILE A 68 -1.52 14.19 7.58
C ILE A 68 -1.86 13.23 6.44
N VAL A 69 -3.16 13.02 6.20
CA VAL A 69 -3.61 12.39 4.96
C VAL A 69 -3.50 13.46 3.88
N ILE A 70 -2.52 13.30 3.01
CA ILE A 70 -2.33 14.17 1.85
C ILE A 70 -2.91 13.45 0.65
N ASN A 71 -3.92 14.04 0.03
CA ASN A 71 -4.42 13.55 -1.25
C ASN A 71 -3.39 13.85 -2.34
N LEU A 72 -2.92 12.82 -3.02
CA LEU A 72 -2.00 12.90 -4.15
C LEU A 72 -2.77 12.58 -5.44
N GLU A 73 -2.27 13.08 -6.57
CA GLU A 73 -2.84 12.74 -7.89
C GLU A 73 -2.55 11.29 -8.31
N GLY A 74 -1.49 10.69 -7.75
CA GLY A 74 -1.07 9.32 -7.99
C GLY A 74 -0.16 8.78 -6.88
N LEU A 75 0.32 7.55 -7.05
CA LEU A 75 1.22 6.89 -6.10
C LEU A 75 2.71 7.24 -6.34
N GLU A 76 2.99 8.04 -7.37
CA GLU A 76 4.33 8.51 -7.68
C GLU A 76 4.84 9.42 -6.56
N TRP A 77 6.03 9.11 -6.04
CA TRP A 77 6.66 9.86 -4.97
C TRP A 77 8.11 10.19 -5.33
N ALA A 78 8.55 11.40 -4.98
CA ALA A 78 9.95 11.84 -5.12
C ALA A 78 10.54 12.25 -3.76
N GLY A 79 10.01 11.68 -2.67
CA GLY A 79 10.50 11.95 -1.32
C GLY A 79 11.64 11.02 -0.89
N PRO A 80 12.09 11.13 0.37
CA PRO A 80 13.33 10.50 0.84
C PRO A 80 13.24 8.98 1.03
N VAL A 81 12.06 8.38 0.93
CA VAL A 81 11.82 6.94 1.10
C VAL A 81 11.26 6.40 -0.21
N LEU A 82 11.98 5.46 -0.82
CA LEU A 82 11.52 4.69 -1.98
C LEU A 82 11.02 3.35 -1.48
N THR A 83 9.79 2.97 -1.84
CA THR A 83 9.32 1.61 -1.65
C THR A 83 9.79 0.70 -2.76
N SER A 84 10.25 -0.48 -2.38
CA SER A 84 10.56 -1.59 -3.26
C SER A 84 9.60 -2.75 -3.01
N GLY A 85 9.48 -3.68 -3.96
CA GLY A 85 8.75 -4.93 -3.75
C GLY A 85 9.19 -5.72 -2.51
N SER A 86 10.45 -5.57 -2.08
CA SER A 86 10.95 -6.27 -0.89
C SER A 86 10.36 -5.73 0.44
N ASP A 87 9.86 -4.49 0.45
CA ASP A 87 9.23 -3.90 1.65
C ASP A 87 7.82 -4.46 1.91
N VAL A 88 7.20 -5.07 0.89
CA VAL A 88 5.83 -5.61 0.93
C VAL A 88 5.78 -7.13 1.05
N GLU A 89 6.87 -7.84 0.75
CA GLU A 89 6.96 -9.31 0.82
C GLU A 89 6.95 -9.88 2.25
N GLY A 90 7.15 -9.05 3.28
CA GLY A 90 7.15 -9.47 4.69
C GLY A 90 5.77 -9.63 5.33
N CYS A 91 4.68 -9.35 4.60
CA CYS A 91 3.31 -9.42 5.10
C CYS A 91 2.62 -10.70 4.58
N SER A 92 2.92 -11.85 5.21
CA SER A 92 2.21 -13.13 4.99
C SER A 92 1.82 -13.78 6.31
#